data_AF-A0A5C6MAB0-F1
#
_entry.id   AF-A0A5C6MAB0-F1
#
_cell.length_a   1.000
_cell.length_b   1.000
_cell.length_c   1.000
_cell.angle_alpha   90.00
_cell.angle_beta   90.00
_cell.angle_gamma   90.00
#
_symmetry.space_group_name_H-M   'P 1'
#
loop_
_entity.id
_entity.type
_entity.pdbx_description
1 polymer ?
#
loop_
_entity_poly.entity_id
_entity_poly.type
_entity_poly.pdbx_seq_one_letter_code
_entity_poly.pdbx_strand_id
1 'polypeptide(L)'
;MRHSLTALAATVLLCLTSPPALGQGGNTPGNSPGGILISPQGLIQQALATPISPAQPSRQLREKALTALPETLRQPVEARLLSLRSLDSQLAALAAAGTAIPAELRYLAGLTRIDSIVLSPDGTDLILAGPAEPFAAVRGNRMVGLHSGRPVLCLEDLLAAFRDADILEAAGCSIDPDPERLAAAHNWLARNSAPATVAVAKARLEQMVRLQGRWNVTTFGVPEDSRMCLAMVEADYLMKRIAIGTDATGIRGLKSSLALARPGDNMMRRWWFAPAPDTLTVSADHDLWTLQGPRLQLFAQEEVMDDSGNLLDISTSRGIADEFATLFNRHLPELTQKIPAFADLQNILDVLTAVAVCRELQTAGTLQFQPQMLADPAVLPGRSWPVPRETLPMLTSRSASGGLIIGAFSGGVTLRSRQLVEMASTPDAVTAPNPTDSTPPRSVAVSRQATGDIPSGKFWKDLPAGPGQGVSD
;
A
#
# COMPACT_ATOMS: atom_id res chain seq x y z
N MET A 1 29.03 -59.40 56.78
CA MET A 1 27.88 -59.08 55.91
C MET A 1 27.34 -57.71 56.33
N ARG A 2 27.78 -56.66 55.64
CA ARG A 2 27.27 -55.29 55.75
C ARG A 2 27.13 -54.82 54.30
N HIS A 3 25.90 -54.55 53.86
CA HIS A 3 25.64 -54.14 52.49
C HIS A 3 26.03 -52.66 52.32
N SER A 4 27.09 -52.42 51.56
CA SER A 4 27.52 -51.09 51.13
C SER A 4 26.82 -50.75 49.82
N LEU A 5 25.96 -49.73 49.82
CA LEU A 5 25.43 -49.11 48.60
C LEU A 5 26.52 -48.21 48.00
N THR A 6 26.94 -48.53 46.78
CA THR A 6 27.76 -47.69 45.91
C THR A 6 26.89 -46.64 45.23
N ALA A 7 27.03 -45.37 45.61
CA ALA A 7 26.45 -44.24 44.90
C ALA A 7 27.38 -43.82 43.76
N LEU A 8 26.91 -43.98 42.52
CA LEU A 8 27.57 -43.52 41.29
C LEU A 8 27.23 -42.04 41.10
N ALA A 9 28.21 -41.14 41.30
CA ALA A 9 28.07 -39.73 40.97
C ALA A 9 28.35 -39.52 39.47
N ALA A 10 27.31 -39.24 38.69
CA ALA A 10 27.44 -38.82 37.29
C ALA A 10 27.63 -37.29 37.24
N THR A 11 28.83 -36.84 36.93
CA THR A 11 29.16 -35.44 36.69
C THR A 11 28.60 -35.03 35.32
N VAL A 12 27.43 -34.39 35.31
CA VAL A 12 26.88 -33.75 34.10
C VAL A 12 27.60 -32.43 33.90
N LEU A 13 28.45 -32.38 32.87
CA LEU A 13 29.08 -31.17 32.37
C LEU A 13 27.99 -30.31 31.69
N LEU A 14 27.47 -29.30 32.38
CA LEU A 14 26.58 -28.30 31.78
C LEU A 14 27.40 -27.44 30.80
N CYS A 15 27.38 -27.80 29.52
CA CYS A 15 27.65 -26.85 28.45
C CYS A 15 26.54 -25.80 28.45
N LEU A 16 26.85 -24.58 28.88
CA LEU A 16 26.01 -23.40 28.68
C LEU A 16 26.04 -23.03 27.19
N THR A 17 25.22 -23.71 26.39
CA THR A 17 24.84 -23.21 25.07
C THR A 17 23.67 -22.27 25.25
N SER A 18 23.94 -20.96 25.22
CA SER A 18 22.89 -19.95 25.07
C SER A 18 22.07 -20.30 23.82
N PRO A 19 20.74 -20.49 23.91
CA PRO A 19 19.94 -20.64 22.70
C PRO A 19 20.08 -19.36 21.88
N PRO A 20 20.17 -19.44 20.54
CA PRO A 20 20.07 -18.25 19.71
C PRO A 20 18.73 -17.59 20.05
N ALA A 21 18.76 -16.29 20.31
CA ALA A 21 17.56 -15.48 20.43
C ALA A 21 16.82 -15.52 19.09
N LEU A 22 15.98 -16.53 18.90
CA LEU A 22 14.93 -16.53 17.89
C LEU A 22 14.10 -15.27 18.14
N GLY A 23 14.04 -14.42 17.13
CA GLY A 23 13.33 -13.15 17.18
C GLY A 23 11.92 -13.33 17.74
N GLN A 24 11.58 -12.55 18.76
CA GLN A 24 10.22 -12.42 19.25
C GLN A 24 9.34 -11.81 18.15
N GLY A 25 8.83 -12.66 17.25
CA GLY A 25 7.63 -12.42 16.45
C GLY A 25 6.40 -12.65 17.31
N GLY A 26 6.21 -11.79 18.33
CA GLY A 26 5.10 -11.87 19.26
C GLY A 26 3.88 -11.11 18.75
N ASN A 27 2.85 -11.85 18.36
CA ASN A 27 1.54 -11.37 17.91
C ASN A 27 0.84 -10.62 19.06
N THR A 28 1.07 -9.30 19.18
CA THR A 28 0.43 -8.44 20.19
C THR A 28 -0.68 -7.62 19.51
N PRO A 29 -1.91 -7.55 20.06
CA PRO A 29 -2.97 -6.71 19.49
C PRO A 29 -2.50 -5.25 19.44
N GLY A 30 -2.40 -4.68 18.24
CA GLY A 30 -1.87 -3.32 18.01
C GLY A 30 -0.52 -3.25 17.28
N ASN A 31 0.05 -4.38 16.88
CA ASN A 31 1.31 -4.45 16.16
C ASN A 31 1.12 -4.68 14.65
N SER A 32 0.10 -4.11 13.99
CA SER A 32 -0.02 -4.14 12.51
C SER A 32 0.75 -2.93 11.93
N PRO A 33 1.36 -3.01 10.73
CA PRO A 33 2.17 -1.93 10.14
C PRO A 33 1.31 -0.84 9.47
N GLY A 34 0.10 -0.61 10.00
CA GLY A 34 -0.96 0.13 9.33
C GLY A 34 -1.97 0.72 10.31
N GLY A 35 -2.92 1.46 9.77
CA GLY A 35 -3.98 2.15 10.50
C GLY A 35 -5.19 1.28 10.84
N ILE A 36 -5.21 0.00 10.43
CA ILE A 36 -6.28 -0.95 10.76
C ILE A 36 -5.87 -1.95 11.84
N LEU A 37 -6.81 -2.28 12.73
CA LEU A 37 -6.66 -3.32 13.73
C LEU A 37 -7.36 -4.61 13.26
N ILE A 38 -6.62 -5.71 13.31
CA ILE A 38 -7.06 -7.03 12.87
C ILE A 38 -7.08 -7.97 14.08
N SER A 39 -8.23 -8.59 14.35
CA SER A 39 -8.34 -9.59 15.42
C SER A 39 -7.62 -10.89 15.04
N PRO A 40 -7.32 -11.79 15.99
CA PRO A 40 -6.74 -13.09 15.67
C PRO A 40 -7.56 -13.95 14.69
N GLN A 41 -8.86 -13.66 14.54
CA GLN A 41 -9.77 -14.32 13.60
C GLN A 41 -9.80 -13.63 12.22
N GLY A 42 -9.01 -12.59 12.01
CA GLY A 42 -8.96 -11.83 10.75
C GLY A 42 -10.05 -10.77 10.59
N LEU A 43 -10.76 -10.40 11.67
CA LEU A 43 -11.76 -9.34 11.61
C LEU A 43 -11.10 -7.96 11.70
N ILE A 44 -11.36 -7.10 10.72
CA ILE A 44 -10.99 -5.68 10.75
C ILE A 44 -11.97 -4.93 11.66
N GLN A 45 -11.50 -4.43 12.80
CA GLN A 45 -12.35 -3.88 13.86
C GLN A 45 -12.39 -2.35 13.88
N GLN A 46 -11.29 -1.67 13.55
CA GLN A 46 -11.20 -0.20 13.54
C GLN A 46 -10.14 0.29 12.54
N ALA A 47 -10.48 1.34 11.78
CA ALA A 47 -9.49 2.26 11.22
C ALA A 47 -9.17 3.36 12.25
N LEU A 48 -7.99 4.00 12.12
CA LEU A 48 -7.50 5.13 12.92
C LEU A 48 -8.59 6.07 13.48
N ALA A 49 -8.30 6.63 14.67
CA ALA A 49 -9.17 7.54 15.41
C ALA A 49 -9.88 8.58 14.53
N THR A 50 -11.22 8.57 14.56
CA THR A 50 -12.04 9.66 14.03
C THR A 50 -11.84 10.89 14.93
N PRO A 51 -11.47 12.08 14.41
CA PRO A 51 -11.24 12.43 13.00
C PRO A 51 -9.83 12.07 12.49
N ILE A 52 -9.75 11.66 11.21
CA ILE A 52 -8.49 11.35 10.54
C ILE A 52 -7.56 12.56 10.57
N SER A 53 -6.56 12.51 11.46
CA SER A 53 -5.59 13.57 11.67
C SER A 53 -4.24 13.15 11.08
N PRO A 54 -3.47 14.09 10.49
CA PRO A 54 -2.14 13.77 9.99
C PRO A 54 -1.31 13.13 11.10
N ALA A 55 -0.71 11.97 10.82
CA ALA A 55 0.16 11.27 11.76
C ALA A 55 1.51 12.00 11.87
N GLN A 56 1.50 13.22 12.41
CA GLN A 56 2.72 13.96 12.69
C GLN A 56 3.37 13.37 13.94
N PRO A 57 4.62 12.88 13.86
CA PRO A 57 5.33 12.38 15.03
C PRO A 57 5.53 13.51 16.06
N SER A 58 5.34 13.20 17.35
CA SER A 58 5.53 14.19 18.41
C SER A 58 6.96 14.72 18.41
N ARG A 59 7.16 15.95 18.91
CA ARG A 59 8.50 16.57 18.97
C ARG A 59 9.53 15.67 19.68
N GLN A 60 9.14 15.07 20.80
CA GLN A 60 9.98 14.15 21.56
C GLN A 60 10.35 12.90 20.76
N LEU A 61 9.39 12.33 20.01
CA LEU A 61 9.63 11.17 19.15
C LEU A 61 10.60 11.53 18.00
N ARG A 62 10.45 12.72 17.40
CA ARG A 62 11.36 13.27 16.39
C ARG A 62 12.78 13.37 16.90
N GLU A 63 12.99 14.04 18.04
CA GLU A 63 14.31 14.24 18.64
C GLU A 63 14.99 12.89 18.94
N LYS A 64 14.25 11.94 19.53
CA LYS A 64 14.76 10.58 19.80
C LYS A 64 15.12 9.83 18.52
N ALA A 65 14.25 9.85 17.51
CA ALA A 65 14.48 9.15 16.26
C ALA A 65 15.69 9.70 15.50
N LEU A 66 15.89 11.03 15.47
CA LEU A 66 17.05 11.65 14.85
C LEU A 66 18.37 11.18 15.48
N THR A 67 18.43 11.04 16.81
CA THR A 67 19.64 10.55 17.48
C THR A 67 19.96 9.09 17.18
N ALA A 68 18.95 8.27 16.87
CA ALA A 68 19.11 6.85 16.56
C ALA A 68 19.53 6.58 15.11
N LEU A 69 19.37 7.56 14.21
CA LEU A 69 19.74 7.43 12.80
C LEU A 69 21.20 7.83 12.56
N PRO A 70 21.88 7.22 11.57
CA PRO A 70 23.15 7.72 11.04
C PRO A 70 23.05 9.18 10.60
N GLU A 71 24.14 9.95 10.74
CA GLU A 71 24.15 11.40 10.51
C GLU A 71 23.61 11.81 9.13
N THR A 72 23.93 11.06 8.09
CA THR A 72 23.46 11.32 6.71
C THR A 72 21.97 11.10 6.50
N LEU A 73 21.29 10.40 7.40
CA LEU A 73 19.84 10.19 7.40
C LEU A 73 19.10 11.18 8.29
N ARG A 74 19.79 12.09 8.98
CA ARG A 74 19.18 13.09 9.89
C ARG A 74 18.65 14.32 9.17
N GLN A 75 18.87 14.45 7.87
CA GLN A 75 18.35 15.55 7.07
C GLN A 75 17.52 15.04 5.88
N PRO A 76 16.42 15.75 5.54
CA PRO A 76 15.65 15.46 4.35
C PRO A 76 16.47 15.78 3.10
N VAL A 77 16.20 15.06 2.02
CA VAL A 77 16.81 15.28 0.70
C VAL A 77 15.74 15.12 -0.38
N GLU A 78 15.77 15.99 -1.38
CA GLU A 78 14.84 15.96 -2.52
C GLU A 78 15.05 14.71 -3.40
N ALA A 79 16.30 14.25 -3.52
CA ALA A 79 16.65 13.05 -4.28
C ALA A 79 17.75 12.24 -3.57
N ARG A 80 17.38 11.05 -3.09
CA ARG A 80 18.27 10.01 -2.59
C ARG A 80 18.37 8.89 -3.62
N LEU A 81 19.58 8.46 -3.91
CA LEU A 81 19.86 7.39 -4.88
C LEU A 81 20.16 6.09 -4.12
N LEU A 82 19.34 5.06 -4.35
CA LEU A 82 19.46 3.73 -3.76
C LEU A 82 19.80 2.72 -4.86
N SER A 83 21.04 2.25 -4.87
CA SER A 83 21.53 1.19 -5.76
C SER A 83 21.03 -0.18 -5.28
N LEU A 84 20.26 -0.89 -6.13
CA LEU A 84 19.76 -2.23 -5.81
C LEU A 84 20.90 -3.23 -5.68
N ARG A 85 21.94 -3.13 -6.51
CA ARG A 85 23.14 -3.97 -6.39
C ARG A 85 23.82 -3.79 -5.04
N SER A 86 23.92 -2.56 -4.54
CA SER A 86 24.51 -2.30 -3.22
C SER A 86 23.69 -2.84 -2.08
N LEU A 87 22.37 -2.70 -2.20
CA LEU A 87 21.45 -3.17 -1.19
C LEU A 87 21.61 -4.68 -1.08
N ASP A 88 21.55 -5.40 -2.19
CA ASP A 88 21.75 -6.84 -2.28
C ASP A 88 23.11 -7.27 -1.69
N SER A 89 24.21 -6.60 -2.06
CA SER A 89 25.54 -6.92 -1.53
C SER A 89 25.67 -6.67 -0.02
N GLN A 90 25.02 -5.62 0.50
CA GLN A 90 25.03 -5.34 1.95
C GLN A 90 24.21 -6.37 2.72
N LEU A 91 23.08 -6.82 2.16
CA LEU A 91 22.30 -7.91 2.72
C LEU A 91 23.12 -9.21 2.76
N ALA A 92 23.90 -9.48 1.71
CA ALA A 92 24.81 -10.64 1.65
C ALA A 92 25.86 -10.59 2.77
N ALA A 93 26.51 -9.43 2.94
CA ALA A 93 27.51 -9.23 3.99
C ALA A 93 26.92 -9.39 5.40
N LEU A 94 25.72 -8.83 5.65
CA LEU A 94 25.03 -8.95 6.93
C LEU A 94 24.61 -10.39 7.22
N ALA A 95 24.11 -11.11 6.22
CA ALA A 95 23.75 -12.52 6.35
C ALA A 95 24.97 -13.40 6.66
N ALA A 96 26.08 -13.20 5.94
CA ALA A 96 27.34 -13.91 6.19
C ALA A 96 27.91 -13.63 7.59
N ALA A 97 27.74 -12.40 8.09
CA ALA A 97 28.15 -11.99 9.42
C ALA A 97 27.14 -12.36 10.53
N GLY A 98 25.98 -12.94 10.20
CA GLY A 98 24.91 -13.22 11.18
C GLY A 98 24.38 -11.98 11.90
N THR A 99 24.50 -10.80 11.28
CA THR A 99 24.16 -9.52 11.90
C THR A 99 22.74 -9.09 11.52
N ALA A 100 22.01 -8.50 12.48
CA ALA A 100 20.67 -7.99 12.21
C ALA A 100 20.70 -6.84 11.19
N ILE A 101 19.72 -6.81 10.30
CA ILE A 101 19.60 -5.74 9.31
C ILE A 101 19.23 -4.43 10.00
N PRO A 102 20.05 -3.38 9.85
CA PRO A 102 19.83 -2.13 10.54
C PRO A 102 18.65 -1.35 9.95
N ALA A 103 18.15 -0.36 10.68
CA ALA A 103 16.91 0.34 10.36
C ALA A 103 16.99 1.05 9.00
N GLU A 104 18.14 1.62 8.67
CA GLU A 104 18.43 2.29 7.41
C GLU A 104 18.23 1.38 6.20
N LEU A 105 18.62 0.11 6.25
CA LEU A 105 18.38 -0.82 5.15
C LEU A 105 16.94 -1.34 5.17
N ARG A 106 16.37 -1.58 6.36
CA ARG A 106 14.98 -2.03 6.50
C ARG A 106 13.98 -1.04 5.91
N TYR A 107 14.27 0.25 5.98
CA TYR A 107 13.40 1.33 5.50
C TYR A 107 13.99 2.09 4.32
N LEU A 108 14.79 1.38 3.49
CA LEU A 108 15.33 1.84 2.21
C LEU A 108 15.89 3.27 2.26
N ALA A 109 16.71 3.51 3.28
CA ALA A 109 17.35 4.78 3.58
C ALA A 109 16.35 5.94 3.65
N GLY A 110 15.14 5.73 4.16
CA GLY A 110 14.13 6.77 4.36
C GLY A 110 13.49 7.30 3.07
N LEU A 111 13.63 6.62 1.93
CA LEU A 111 12.89 6.95 0.71
C LEU A 111 11.38 6.96 1.00
N THR A 112 10.70 8.04 0.63
CA THR A 112 9.26 8.23 0.89
C THR A 112 8.37 7.94 -0.32
N ARG A 113 8.98 7.79 -1.50
CA ARG A 113 8.41 7.34 -2.78
C ARG A 113 9.55 7.14 -3.80
N ILE A 114 9.25 6.54 -4.95
CA ILE A 114 10.19 6.46 -6.09
C ILE A 114 9.70 7.45 -7.17
N ASP A 115 10.53 8.43 -7.50
CA ASP A 115 10.26 9.38 -8.60
C ASP A 115 10.95 8.94 -9.90
N SER A 116 12.08 8.24 -9.81
CA SER A 116 12.78 7.71 -10.98
C SER A 116 13.43 6.36 -10.73
N ILE A 117 13.45 5.52 -11.75
CA ILE A 117 14.19 4.27 -11.82
C ILE A 117 15.22 4.44 -12.93
N VAL A 118 16.50 4.24 -12.63
CA VAL A 118 17.61 4.58 -13.54
C VAL A 118 18.50 3.36 -13.75
N LEU A 119 18.69 2.96 -15.01
CA LEU A 119 19.71 2.00 -15.39
C LEU A 119 21.07 2.69 -15.36
N SER A 120 22.06 2.11 -14.68
CA SER A 120 23.41 2.71 -14.69
C SER A 120 24.00 2.67 -16.12
N PRO A 121 24.84 3.65 -16.52
CA PRO A 121 25.39 3.69 -17.88
C PRO A 121 26.19 2.45 -18.30
N ASP A 122 26.75 1.72 -17.34
CA ASP A 122 27.47 0.48 -17.55
C ASP A 122 26.58 -0.78 -17.53
N GLY A 123 25.26 -0.62 -17.31
CA GLY A 123 24.28 -1.70 -17.21
C GLY A 123 24.45 -2.59 -15.98
N THR A 124 25.25 -2.19 -14.99
CA THR A 124 25.58 -3.04 -13.83
C THR A 124 24.61 -2.90 -12.66
N ASP A 125 23.75 -1.89 -12.67
CA ASP A 125 22.91 -1.54 -11.53
C ASP A 125 21.58 -0.92 -11.96
N LEU A 126 20.60 -1.05 -11.09
CA LEU A 126 19.34 -0.32 -11.18
C LEU A 126 19.22 0.55 -9.93
N ILE A 127 19.06 1.85 -10.14
CA ILE A 127 19.07 2.85 -9.07
C ILE A 127 17.65 3.39 -8.90
N LEU A 128 17.14 3.30 -7.68
CA LEU A 128 15.88 3.93 -7.28
C LEU A 128 16.17 5.33 -6.75
N ALA A 129 15.48 6.33 -7.28
CA ALA A 129 15.67 7.73 -6.93
C ALA A 129 14.34 8.35 -6.47
N GLY A 130 14.39 9.14 -5.41
CA GLY A 130 13.22 9.89 -4.92
C GLY A 130 13.51 10.65 -3.63
N PRO A 131 12.53 11.40 -3.11
CA PRO A 131 12.69 12.17 -1.89
C PRO A 131 12.79 11.24 -0.69
N ALA A 132 13.66 11.60 0.25
CA ALA A 132 13.91 10.81 1.43
C ALA A 132 14.06 11.68 2.67
N GLU A 133 13.62 11.15 3.80
CA GLU A 133 13.54 11.87 5.06
C GLU A 133 14.12 11.04 6.20
N PRO A 134 14.52 11.68 7.32
CA PRO A 134 14.60 10.99 8.60
C PRO A 134 13.25 10.36 8.92
N PHE A 135 13.22 9.21 9.58
CA PHE A 135 11.97 8.45 9.78
C PHE A 135 11.80 7.93 11.20
N ALA A 136 10.55 7.70 11.59
CA ALA A 136 10.21 7.07 12.87
C ALA A 136 8.88 6.30 12.81
N ALA A 137 8.70 5.38 13.74
CA ALA A 137 7.42 4.71 13.95
C ALA A 137 6.42 5.68 14.59
N VAL A 138 5.25 5.84 13.99
CA VAL A 138 4.12 6.56 14.61
C VAL A 138 3.15 5.59 15.28
N ARG A 139 2.05 6.11 15.84
CA ARG A 139 0.96 5.26 16.37
C ARG A 139 0.50 4.27 15.29
N GLY A 140 0.33 3.01 15.66
CA GLY A 140 0.05 1.92 14.71
C GLY A 140 1.30 1.37 14.02
N ASN A 141 2.51 1.61 14.57
CA ASN A 141 3.79 1.02 14.15
C ASN A 141 4.20 1.26 12.67
N ARG A 142 3.47 2.12 11.95
CA ARG A 142 3.79 2.58 10.60
C ARG A 142 5.02 3.48 10.66
N MET A 143 6.00 3.23 9.80
CA MET A 143 7.15 4.11 9.65
C MET A 143 6.83 5.25 8.70
N VAL A 144 7.09 6.48 9.13
CA VAL A 144 6.84 7.68 8.32
C VAL A 144 8.04 8.62 8.35
N GLY A 145 8.17 9.40 7.28
CA GLY A 145 9.07 10.56 7.21
C GLY A 145 8.74 11.59 8.28
N LEU A 146 9.77 12.09 8.95
CA LEU A 146 9.68 13.06 10.03
C LEU A 146 9.35 14.48 9.53
N HIS A 147 9.19 14.75 8.24
CA HIS A 147 8.78 16.08 7.75
C HIS A 147 7.40 16.00 7.10
N SER A 148 7.24 15.15 6.10
CA SER A 148 5.98 15.01 5.36
C SER A 148 4.93 14.17 6.08
N GLY A 149 5.34 13.23 6.93
CA GLY A 149 4.45 12.20 7.47
C GLY A 149 4.06 11.13 6.44
N ARG A 150 4.65 11.13 5.24
CA ARG A 150 4.48 10.03 4.27
C ARG A 150 5.15 8.75 4.79
N PRO A 151 4.56 7.57 4.51
CA PRO A 151 5.25 6.31 4.72
C PRO A 151 6.58 6.24 3.98
N VAL A 152 7.57 5.62 4.60
CA VAL A 152 8.83 5.25 3.93
C VAL A 152 8.70 3.90 3.25
N LEU A 153 9.44 3.69 2.17
CA LEU A 153 9.55 2.39 1.51
C LEU A 153 10.13 1.35 2.47
N CYS A 154 9.65 0.12 2.42
CA CYS A 154 10.12 -0.96 3.28
C CYS A 154 10.80 -2.05 2.45
N LEU A 155 11.92 -2.57 2.96
CA LEU A 155 12.64 -3.69 2.36
C LEU A 155 11.74 -4.92 2.22
N GLU A 156 10.83 -5.15 3.16
CA GLU A 156 9.90 -6.29 3.14
C GLU A 156 9.02 -6.34 1.88
N ASP A 157 8.58 -5.19 1.36
CA ASP A 157 7.79 -5.15 0.11
C ASP A 157 8.65 -5.41 -1.11
N LEU A 158 9.89 -4.91 -1.10
CA LEU A 158 10.85 -5.15 -2.16
C LEU A 158 11.20 -6.64 -2.25
N LEU A 159 11.40 -7.29 -1.10
CA LEU A 159 11.59 -8.74 -1.00
C LEU A 159 10.37 -9.50 -1.52
N ALA A 160 9.15 -9.13 -1.10
CA ALA A 160 7.93 -9.76 -1.59
C ALA A 160 7.81 -9.68 -3.12
N ALA A 161 8.12 -8.52 -3.70
CA ALA A 161 8.08 -8.29 -5.14
C ALA A 161 9.16 -9.06 -5.93
N PHE A 162 10.36 -9.23 -5.37
CA PHE A 162 11.44 -10.01 -6.03
C PHE A 162 11.22 -11.52 -5.93
N ARG A 163 10.58 -12.01 -4.87
CA ARG A 163 10.38 -13.45 -4.62
C ARG A 163 9.28 -14.09 -5.44
N ASP A 164 8.26 -13.33 -5.80
CA ASP A 164 7.13 -13.82 -6.56
C ASP A 164 7.06 -13.07 -7.90
N ALA A 165 6.99 -13.79 -9.02
CA ALA A 165 6.85 -13.18 -10.33
C ALA A 165 5.42 -12.77 -10.65
N ASP A 166 4.45 -13.50 -10.11
CA ASP A 166 3.05 -13.39 -10.46
C ASP A 166 2.41 -12.16 -9.80
N ILE A 167 3.01 -11.66 -8.71
CA ILE A 167 2.67 -10.38 -8.07
C ILE A 167 2.72 -9.19 -9.03
N LEU A 168 3.52 -9.28 -10.10
CA LEU A 168 3.64 -8.21 -11.10
C LEU A 168 2.52 -8.23 -12.14
N GLU A 169 1.89 -9.39 -12.33
CA GLU A 169 0.76 -9.57 -13.26
C GLU A 169 -0.51 -8.98 -12.68
N ALA A 170 -0.80 -9.32 -11.42
CA ALA A 170 -1.95 -8.82 -10.71
C ALA A 170 -1.75 -9.01 -9.21
N ALA A 171 -1.59 -7.90 -8.48
CA ALA A 171 -1.55 -7.86 -7.02
C ALA A 171 -2.71 -7.01 -6.49
N GLY A 172 -3.40 -7.48 -5.45
CA GLY A 172 -4.54 -6.72 -4.95
C GLY A 172 -5.38 -7.38 -3.88
N CYS A 173 -6.51 -6.72 -3.62
CA CYS A 173 -7.53 -7.18 -2.70
C CYS A 173 -8.92 -6.74 -3.16
N SER A 174 -9.95 -7.37 -2.60
CA SER A 174 -11.33 -6.96 -2.73
C SER A 174 -12.04 -7.09 -1.38
N ILE A 175 -12.95 -6.15 -1.08
CA ILE A 175 -13.82 -6.22 0.10
C ILE A 175 -15.26 -6.21 -0.40
N ASP A 176 -15.92 -7.35 -0.31
CA ASP A 176 -17.22 -7.59 -0.94
C ASP A 176 -18.23 -8.15 0.06
N PRO A 177 -19.54 -7.82 -0.09
CA PRO A 177 -20.57 -8.48 0.69
C PRO A 177 -20.60 -9.98 0.40
N ASP A 178 -21.02 -10.75 1.41
CA ASP A 178 -21.33 -12.17 1.19
C ASP A 178 -22.60 -12.30 0.32
N PRO A 179 -22.55 -13.02 -0.82
CA PRO A 179 -23.67 -13.09 -1.77
C PRO A 179 -24.96 -13.63 -1.14
N GLU A 180 -24.87 -14.69 -0.33
CA GLU A 180 -26.04 -15.30 0.32
C GLU A 180 -26.69 -14.33 1.30
N ARG A 181 -25.87 -13.64 2.11
CA ARG A 181 -26.36 -12.64 3.06
C ARG A 181 -26.91 -11.40 2.37
N LEU A 182 -26.30 -10.98 1.26
CA LEU A 182 -26.78 -9.86 0.45
C LEU A 182 -28.16 -10.18 -0.15
N ALA A 183 -28.32 -11.35 -0.76
CA ALA A 183 -29.60 -11.84 -1.27
C ALA A 183 -30.66 -11.92 -0.17
N ALA A 184 -30.30 -12.46 1.00
CA ALA A 184 -31.19 -12.55 2.15
C ALA A 184 -31.66 -11.16 2.63
N ALA A 185 -30.74 -10.19 2.72
CA ALA A 185 -31.04 -8.82 3.12
C ALA A 185 -31.94 -8.12 2.09
N HIS A 186 -31.67 -8.29 0.80
CA HIS A 186 -32.48 -7.72 -0.28
C HIS A 186 -33.89 -8.32 -0.32
N ASN A 187 -34.01 -9.65 -0.24
CA ASN A 187 -35.30 -10.36 -0.18
C ASN A 187 -36.11 -9.99 1.07
N TRP A 188 -35.43 -9.73 2.19
CA TRP A 188 -36.08 -9.21 3.39
C TRP A 188 -36.57 -7.78 3.17
N LEU A 189 -35.76 -6.88 2.59
CA LEU A 189 -36.17 -5.50 2.32
C LEU A 189 -37.35 -5.43 1.34
N ALA A 190 -37.33 -6.22 0.27
CA ALA A 190 -38.40 -6.29 -0.72
C ALA A 190 -39.75 -6.66 -0.07
N ARG A 191 -39.76 -7.64 0.85
CA ARG A 191 -40.94 -8.04 1.63
C ARG A 191 -41.38 -7.01 2.68
N ASN A 192 -40.50 -6.08 3.05
CA ASN A 192 -40.70 -5.09 4.10
C ASN A 192 -40.65 -3.65 3.59
N SER A 193 -40.93 -3.43 2.30
CA SER A 193 -40.77 -2.14 1.60
C SER A 193 -42.01 -1.22 1.64
N ALA A 194 -43.08 -1.61 2.34
CA ALA A 194 -44.30 -0.81 2.46
C ALA A 194 -44.04 0.59 3.06
N PRO A 195 -44.80 1.64 2.69
CA PRO A 195 -44.67 2.97 3.28
C PRO A 195 -44.65 2.93 4.81
N ALA A 196 -43.73 3.67 5.43
CA ALA A 196 -43.45 3.55 6.86
C ALA A 196 -43.07 4.88 7.49
N THR A 197 -43.28 4.97 8.80
CA THR A 197 -42.74 6.07 9.61
C THR A 197 -41.21 6.01 9.63
N VAL A 198 -40.57 7.14 9.94
CA VAL A 198 -39.10 7.24 10.03
C VAL A 198 -38.52 6.20 11.00
N ALA A 199 -39.18 5.96 12.13
CA ALA A 199 -38.73 4.97 13.12
C ALA A 199 -38.76 3.54 12.56
N VAL A 200 -39.82 3.17 11.83
CA VAL A 200 -39.93 1.85 11.20
C VAL A 200 -38.94 1.69 10.06
N ALA A 201 -38.74 2.73 9.24
CA ALA A 201 -37.72 2.72 8.19
C ALA A 201 -36.30 2.54 8.75
N LYS A 202 -35.99 3.20 9.88
CA LYS A 202 -34.73 3.03 10.59
C LYS A 202 -34.55 1.61 11.14
N ALA A 203 -35.56 1.05 11.79
CA ALA A 203 -35.52 -0.32 12.30
C ALA A 203 -35.33 -1.35 11.18
N ARG A 204 -35.93 -1.10 10.00
CA ARG A 204 -35.74 -1.94 8.82
C ARG A 204 -34.33 -1.89 8.27
N LEU A 205 -33.75 -0.69 8.21
CA LEU A 205 -32.35 -0.54 7.84
C LEU A 205 -31.43 -1.28 8.80
N GLU A 206 -31.61 -1.11 10.11
CA GLU A 206 -30.80 -1.80 11.12
C GLU A 206 -30.90 -3.32 10.98
N GLN A 207 -32.09 -3.83 10.66
CA GLN A 207 -32.28 -5.25 10.40
C GLN A 207 -31.58 -5.70 9.11
N MET A 208 -31.65 -4.92 8.04
CA MET A 208 -30.94 -5.20 6.79
C MET A 208 -29.42 -5.23 7.00
N VAL A 209 -28.86 -4.28 7.76
CA VAL A 209 -27.44 -4.26 8.13
C VAL A 209 -27.05 -5.52 8.92
N ARG A 210 -27.91 -5.96 9.85
CA ARG A 210 -27.71 -7.22 10.59
C ARG A 210 -27.72 -8.45 9.67
N LEU A 211 -28.61 -8.49 8.69
CA LEU A 211 -28.75 -9.62 7.76
C LEU A 211 -27.57 -9.74 6.81
N GLN A 212 -27.04 -8.63 6.28
CA GLN A 212 -25.85 -8.67 5.43
C GLN A 212 -24.61 -9.19 6.17
N GLY A 213 -24.54 -8.95 7.48
CA GLY A 213 -23.45 -9.47 8.30
C GLY A 213 -22.07 -8.97 7.85
N ARG A 214 -21.03 -9.71 8.22
CA ARG A 214 -19.64 -9.36 7.85
C ARG A 214 -19.43 -9.50 6.35
N TRP A 215 -18.56 -8.65 5.83
CA TRP A 215 -18.12 -8.65 4.44
C TRP A 215 -16.77 -9.36 4.33
N ASN A 216 -16.55 -10.04 3.22
CA ASN A 216 -15.39 -10.87 2.96
C ASN A 216 -14.25 -10.02 2.44
N VAL A 217 -13.03 -10.26 2.93
CA VAL A 217 -11.79 -9.72 2.38
C VAL A 217 -11.13 -10.83 1.58
N THR A 218 -10.89 -10.59 0.29
CA THR A 218 -10.15 -11.49 -0.59
C THR A 218 -8.87 -10.81 -1.06
N THR A 219 -7.79 -11.56 -1.16
CA THR A 219 -6.47 -11.07 -1.58
C THR A 219 -5.94 -11.95 -2.68
N PHE A 220 -5.24 -11.38 -3.65
CA PHE A 220 -4.71 -12.12 -4.80
C PHE A 220 -3.34 -11.58 -5.22
N GLY A 221 -2.49 -12.48 -5.71
CA GLY A 221 -1.13 -12.20 -6.18
C GLY A 221 -0.14 -11.70 -5.13
N VAL A 222 -0.56 -11.50 -3.88
CA VAL A 222 0.27 -11.09 -2.75
C VAL A 222 0.19 -12.13 -1.63
N PRO A 223 1.27 -12.37 -0.86
CA PRO A 223 1.17 -13.18 0.34
C PRO A 223 0.18 -12.57 1.33
N GLU A 224 -0.81 -13.36 1.77
CA GLU A 224 -1.96 -12.87 2.57
C GLU A 224 -1.55 -12.26 3.92
N ASP A 225 -0.39 -12.65 4.43
CA ASP A 225 0.19 -12.21 5.69
C ASP A 225 1.31 -11.17 5.53
N SER A 226 1.50 -10.61 4.34
CA SER A 226 2.53 -9.60 4.06
C SER A 226 2.10 -8.17 4.44
N ARG A 227 3.09 -7.30 4.70
CA ARG A 227 2.88 -5.85 4.86
C ARG A 227 2.18 -5.23 3.64
N MET A 228 2.55 -5.68 2.44
CA MET A 228 1.99 -5.23 1.17
C MET A 228 0.49 -5.52 1.08
N CYS A 229 0.07 -6.75 1.41
CA CYS A 229 -1.35 -7.12 1.51
C CYS A 229 -2.11 -6.19 2.45
N LEU A 230 -1.57 -5.96 3.65
CA LEU A 230 -2.19 -5.08 4.64
C LEU A 230 -2.34 -3.64 4.15
N ALA A 231 -1.33 -3.09 3.46
CA ALA A 231 -1.38 -1.74 2.90
C ALA A 231 -2.49 -1.61 1.83
N MET A 232 -2.65 -2.62 0.97
CA MET A 232 -3.71 -2.65 -0.04
C MET A 232 -5.11 -2.70 0.61
N VAL A 233 -5.30 -3.62 1.56
CA VAL A 233 -6.59 -3.78 2.26
C VAL A 233 -6.93 -2.54 3.08
N GLU A 234 -5.95 -1.93 3.76
CA GLU A 234 -6.15 -0.69 4.51
C GLU A 234 -6.64 0.45 3.60
N ALA A 235 -6.01 0.63 2.44
CA ALA A 235 -6.36 1.70 1.51
C ALA A 235 -7.79 1.54 0.97
N ASP A 236 -8.18 0.33 0.56
CA ASP A 236 -9.56 0.06 0.12
C ASP A 236 -10.57 0.26 1.27
N TYR A 237 -10.28 -0.30 2.44
CA TYR A 237 -11.15 -0.18 3.61
C TYR A 237 -11.42 1.29 3.97
N LEU A 238 -10.36 2.12 3.99
CA LEU A 238 -10.50 3.55 4.26
C LEU A 238 -11.24 4.29 3.15
N MET A 239 -10.96 3.98 1.88
CA MET A 239 -11.68 4.57 0.74
C MET A 239 -13.18 4.29 0.85
N LYS A 240 -13.59 3.05 1.15
CA LYS A 240 -15.00 2.70 1.34
C LYS A 240 -15.62 3.43 2.52
N ARG A 241 -14.92 3.53 3.66
CA ARG A 241 -15.42 4.29 4.82
C ARG A 241 -15.65 5.77 4.51
N ILE A 242 -14.78 6.38 3.71
CA ILE A 242 -14.94 7.75 3.20
C ILE A 242 -16.13 7.82 2.23
N ALA A 243 -16.22 6.88 1.29
CA ALA A 243 -17.27 6.81 0.27
C ALA A 243 -18.67 6.71 0.89
N ILE A 244 -18.80 5.95 1.98
CA ILE A 244 -20.07 5.77 2.68
C ILE A 244 -20.37 6.87 3.71
N GLY A 245 -19.40 7.77 3.94
CA GLY A 245 -19.51 8.90 4.87
C GLY A 245 -19.33 8.53 6.35
N THR A 246 -18.80 7.34 6.66
CA THR A 246 -18.47 6.95 8.04
C THR A 246 -17.27 7.74 8.55
N ASP A 247 -16.26 7.93 7.71
CA ASP A 247 -15.06 8.71 8.06
C ASP A 247 -15.06 10.06 7.34
N ALA A 248 -15.10 11.14 8.13
CA ALA A 248 -14.96 12.49 7.60
C ALA A 248 -13.47 12.81 7.35
N THR A 249 -13.15 13.16 6.11
CA THR A 249 -11.79 13.57 5.72
C THR A 249 -11.49 15.00 6.14
N GLY A 250 -12.50 15.85 6.35
CA GLY A 250 -12.35 17.29 6.60
C GLY A 250 -11.79 18.07 5.40
N ILE A 251 -11.69 17.44 4.22
CA ILE A 251 -11.27 18.08 2.97
C ILE A 251 -12.45 18.84 2.38
N ARG A 252 -12.28 20.13 2.12
CA ARG A 252 -13.34 20.96 1.56
C ARG A 252 -13.65 20.53 0.12
N GLY A 253 -14.91 20.23 -0.16
CA GLY A 253 -15.37 19.85 -1.50
C GLY A 253 -15.43 18.35 -1.75
N LEU A 254 -14.82 17.53 -0.90
CA LEU A 254 -14.92 16.08 -0.97
C LEU A 254 -16.18 15.59 -0.23
N LYS A 255 -17.22 15.26 -1.00
CA LYS A 255 -18.46 14.68 -0.49
C LYS A 255 -18.39 13.15 -0.56
N SER A 256 -19.04 12.46 0.38
CA SER A 256 -19.25 11.01 0.29
C SER A 256 -20.23 10.68 -0.84
N SER A 257 -20.17 9.47 -1.39
CA SER A 257 -21.11 9.02 -2.41
C SER A 257 -22.56 9.10 -1.91
N LEU A 258 -22.80 8.75 -0.64
CA LEU A 258 -24.12 8.89 -0.03
C LEU A 258 -24.64 10.34 -0.01
N ALA A 259 -23.75 11.31 0.19
CA ALA A 259 -24.11 12.73 0.19
C ALA A 259 -24.40 13.27 -1.22
N LEU A 260 -23.89 12.59 -2.26
CA LEU A 260 -24.13 12.92 -3.67
C LEU A 260 -25.39 12.22 -4.23
N ALA A 261 -25.75 11.07 -3.64
CA ALA A 261 -26.85 10.22 -4.09
C ALA A 261 -28.19 10.97 -4.23
N ARG A 262 -28.91 10.71 -5.32
CA ARG A 262 -30.24 11.26 -5.62
C ARG A 262 -31.28 10.14 -5.54
N PRO A 263 -32.56 10.47 -5.28
CA PRO A 263 -33.63 9.46 -5.32
C PRO A 263 -33.66 8.76 -6.68
N GLY A 264 -33.58 7.43 -6.67
CA GLY A 264 -33.59 6.59 -7.88
C GLY A 264 -32.21 6.24 -8.46
N ASP A 265 -31.11 6.73 -7.88
CA ASP A 265 -29.77 6.34 -8.32
C ASP A 265 -29.48 4.87 -7.99
N ASN A 266 -28.77 4.18 -8.89
CA ASN A 266 -28.15 2.89 -8.57
C ASN A 266 -26.94 3.11 -7.66
N MET A 267 -27.08 2.67 -6.41
CA MET A 267 -26.05 2.79 -5.38
C MET A 267 -25.25 1.51 -5.18
N MET A 268 -25.44 0.52 -6.05
CA MET A 268 -24.57 -0.66 -6.15
C MET A 268 -23.45 -0.36 -7.13
N ARG A 269 -22.25 -0.16 -6.60
CA ARG A 269 -21.08 0.26 -7.36
C ARG A 269 -19.85 -0.50 -6.94
N ARG A 270 -19.01 -0.82 -7.92
CA ARG A 270 -17.67 -1.34 -7.70
C ARG A 270 -16.67 -0.19 -7.78
N TRP A 271 -15.91 0.03 -6.73
CA TRP A 271 -14.79 0.97 -6.74
C TRP A 271 -13.48 0.24 -6.49
N TRP A 272 -12.45 0.60 -7.25
CA TRP A 272 -11.12 0.05 -7.02
C TRP A 272 -10.01 1.02 -7.40
N PHE A 273 -8.90 0.96 -6.67
CA PHE A 273 -7.67 1.61 -7.08
C PHE A 273 -6.93 0.79 -8.13
N ALA A 274 -6.44 1.46 -9.16
CA ALA A 274 -5.47 0.92 -10.11
C ALA A 274 -4.48 2.02 -10.50
N PRO A 275 -3.36 1.69 -11.18
CA PRO A 275 -2.45 2.69 -11.71
C PRO A 275 -3.20 3.72 -12.57
N ALA A 276 -2.92 5.01 -12.34
CA ALA A 276 -3.48 6.06 -13.19
C ALA A 276 -2.85 5.99 -14.59
N PRO A 277 -3.57 6.40 -15.65
CA PRO A 277 -2.98 6.58 -16.98
C PRO A 277 -1.73 7.48 -16.92
N ASP A 278 -0.76 7.20 -17.78
CA ASP A 278 0.47 8.00 -17.95
C ASP A 278 1.33 8.17 -16.67
N THR A 279 1.12 7.30 -15.66
CA THR A 279 1.87 7.29 -14.40
C THR A 279 3.36 7.02 -14.60
N LEU A 280 3.71 6.27 -15.65
CA LEU A 280 5.07 5.86 -15.96
C LEU A 280 5.43 6.32 -17.38
N THR A 281 6.55 7.01 -17.49
CA THR A 281 7.18 7.34 -18.77
C THR A 281 8.58 6.74 -18.82
N VAL A 282 9.08 6.50 -20.02
CA VAL A 282 10.42 5.96 -20.26
C VAL A 282 11.19 6.86 -21.22
N SER A 283 12.49 7.04 -20.99
CA SER A 283 13.37 7.76 -21.92
C SER A 283 13.49 7.03 -23.26
N ALA A 284 13.88 7.75 -24.32
CA ALA A 284 14.07 7.16 -25.64
C ALA A 284 15.17 6.07 -25.64
N ASP A 285 16.17 6.22 -24.77
CA ASP A 285 17.29 5.28 -24.63
C ASP A 285 16.96 4.09 -23.70
N HIS A 286 15.74 4.03 -23.14
CA HIS A 286 15.31 3.00 -22.19
C HIS A 286 16.27 2.82 -21.01
N ASP A 287 16.72 3.95 -20.44
CA ASP A 287 17.64 4.01 -19.31
C ASP A 287 17.08 4.78 -18.10
N LEU A 288 15.96 5.48 -18.27
CA LEU A 288 15.30 6.28 -17.24
C LEU A 288 13.78 6.10 -17.32
N TRP A 289 13.20 5.55 -16.27
CA TRP A 289 11.76 5.53 -16.08
C TRP A 289 11.39 6.60 -15.06
N THR A 290 10.53 7.53 -15.48
CA THR A 290 10.03 8.58 -14.62
C THR A 290 8.61 8.25 -14.21
N LEU A 291 8.48 8.05 -12.93
CA LEU A 291 7.22 7.94 -12.25
C LEU A 291 6.71 9.40 -12.11
N GLN A 292 5.51 9.71 -12.62
CA GLN A 292 4.81 10.99 -12.41
C GLN A 292 3.32 10.90 -11.99
N GLY A 293 2.70 12.06 -11.72
CA GLY A 293 1.26 12.20 -11.51
C GLY A 293 0.75 11.66 -10.17
N PRO A 294 -0.56 11.35 -10.06
CA PRO A 294 -1.17 10.88 -8.82
C PRO A 294 -0.87 9.42 -8.49
N ARG A 295 -0.17 8.67 -9.38
CA ARG A 295 0.13 7.23 -9.32
C ARG A 295 -1.08 6.31 -9.46
N LEU A 296 -2.13 6.64 -8.73
CA LEU A 296 -3.32 5.84 -8.55
C LEU A 296 -4.52 6.63 -9.05
N GLN A 297 -5.50 5.90 -9.54
CA GLN A 297 -6.81 6.41 -9.85
C GLN A 297 -7.85 5.47 -9.24
N LEU A 298 -8.89 6.05 -8.63
CA LEU A 298 -10.09 5.34 -8.24
C LEU A 298 -10.97 5.17 -9.48
N PHE A 299 -11.16 3.93 -9.91
CA PHE A 299 -12.07 3.53 -10.96
C PHE A 299 -13.43 3.15 -10.35
N ALA A 300 -14.46 3.25 -11.18
CA ALA A 300 -15.83 2.97 -10.79
C ALA A 300 -16.56 2.20 -11.89
N GLN A 301 -17.37 1.23 -11.50
CA GLN A 301 -18.27 0.49 -12.38
C GLN A 301 -19.63 0.35 -11.69
N GLU A 302 -20.73 0.49 -12.44
CA GLU A 302 -22.05 0.15 -11.90
C GLU A 302 -22.27 -1.36 -11.90
N GLU A 303 -22.95 -1.84 -10.86
CA GLU A 303 -23.29 -3.25 -10.71
C GLU A 303 -24.80 -3.45 -10.56
N VAL A 304 -25.27 -4.64 -10.96
CA VAL A 304 -26.60 -5.16 -10.65
C VAL A 304 -26.47 -6.48 -9.90
N MET A 305 -27.43 -6.80 -9.05
CA MET A 305 -27.46 -8.10 -8.36
C MET A 305 -28.35 -9.08 -9.11
N ASP A 306 -27.86 -10.31 -9.30
CA ASP A 306 -28.64 -11.41 -9.83
C ASP A 306 -29.53 -12.08 -8.76
N ASP A 307 -30.36 -13.04 -9.16
CA ASP A 307 -31.27 -13.75 -8.24
C ASP A 307 -30.52 -14.57 -7.16
N SER A 308 -29.23 -14.82 -7.35
CA SER A 308 -28.37 -15.57 -6.42
C SER A 308 -27.59 -14.66 -5.46
N GLY A 309 -27.70 -13.34 -5.60
CA GLY A 309 -26.97 -12.39 -4.77
C GLY A 309 -25.60 -11.99 -5.30
N ASN A 310 -25.22 -12.44 -6.50
CA ASN A 310 -23.94 -12.04 -7.11
C ASN A 310 -24.07 -10.64 -7.72
N LEU A 311 -23.01 -9.85 -7.59
CA LEU A 311 -22.90 -8.55 -8.23
C LEU A 311 -22.25 -8.70 -9.61
N LEU A 312 -22.90 -8.15 -10.63
CA LEU A 312 -22.49 -8.21 -12.03
C LEU A 312 -22.28 -6.81 -12.58
N ASP A 313 -21.13 -6.58 -13.21
CA ASP A 313 -20.81 -5.32 -13.89
C ASP A 313 -21.81 -5.06 -15.02
N ILE A 314 -22.38 -3.85 -15.06
CA ILE A 314 -23.26 -3.40 -16.15
C ILE A 314 -22.68 -2.18 -16.85
N SER A 315 -22.65 -2.21 -18.18
CA SER A 315 -22.30 -1.03 -18.96
C SER A 315 -23.45 -0.04 -18.93
N THR A 316 -23.23 1.13 -18.32
CA THR A 316 -24.20 2.20 -18.42
C THR A 316 -24.15 2.84 -19.81
N SER A 317 -25.23 2.70 -20.56
CA SER A 317 -25.48 3.37 -21.85
C SER A 317 -25.49 4.91 -21.78
N ARG A 318 -25.23 5.51 -20.59
CA ARG A 318 -25.31 6.95 -20.34
C ARG A 318 -23.98 7.68 -20.16
N GLY A 319 -22.83 7.00 -20.14
CA GLY A 319 -21.52 7.68 -20.14
C GLY A 319 -21.31 8.73 -19.03
N ILE A 320 -22.09 8.69 -17.95
CA ILE A 320 -21.94 9.60 -16.83
C ILE A 320 -20.80 9.06 -15.98
N ALA A 321 -19.68 9.79 -15.95
CA ALA A 321 -18.57 9.50 -15.05
C ALA A 321 -19.08 9.46 -13.60
N ASP A 322 -18.66 8.44 -12.84
CA ASP A 322 -19.00 8.31 -11.43
C ASP A 322 -18.56 9.58 -10.65
N GLU A 323 -19.54 10.32 -10.12
CA GLU A 323 -19.31 11.64 -9.51
C GLU A 323 -18.40 11.53 -8.27
N PHE A 324 -18.57 10.46 -7.49
CA PHE A 324 -17.73 10.22 -6.32
C PHE A 324 -16.29 9.93 -6.71
N ALA A 325 -16.03 8.99 -7.63
CA ALA A 325 -14.68 8.69 -8.10
C ALA A 325 -14.01 9.92 -8.73
N THR A 326 -14.77 10.72 -9.50
CA THR A 326 -14.27 11.98 -10.06
C THR A 326 -13.82 12.96 -8.97
N LEU A 327 -14.65 13.17 -7.94
CA LEU A 327 -14.32 14.03 -6.80
C LEU A 327 -13.17 13.46 -5.97
N PHE A 328 -13.17 12.15 -5.72
CA PHE A 328 -12.12 11.46 -4.97
C PHE A 328 -10.76 11.62 -5.67
N ASN A 329 -10.70 11.37 -6.98
CA ASN A 329 -9.49 11.53 -7.78
C ASN A 329 -9.00 12.98 -7.80
N ARG A 330 -9.90 13.96 -7.89
CA ARG A 330 -9.54 15.39 -7.79
C ARG A 330 -8.85 15.72 -6.46
N HIS A 331 -9.31 15.11 -5.38
CA HIS A 331 -8.78 15.33 -4.03
C HIS A 331 -7.72 14.31 -3.61
N LEU A 332 -7.36 13.34 -4.45
CA LEU A 332 -6.41 12.28 -4.12
C LEU A 332 -5.04 12.81 -3.69
N PRO A 333 -4.47 13.87 -4.30
CA PRO A 333 -3.21 14.45 -3.81
C PRO A 333 -3.28 14.94 -2.35
N GLU A 334 -4.38 15.58 -1.95
CA GLU A 334 -4.61 16.06 -0.58
C GLU A 334 -4.91 14.90 0.38
N LEU A 335 -5.70 13.92 -0.07
CA LEU A 335 -5.98 12.69 0.68
C LEU A 335 -4.69 11.93 1.00
N THR A 336 -3.80 11.80 0.03
CA THR A 336 -2.50 11.13 0.19
C THR A 336 -1.59 11.84 1.19
N GLN A 337 -1.66 13.16 1.32
CA GLN A 337 -0.93 13.90 2.36
C GLN A 337 -1.54 13.69 3.75
N LYS A 338 -2.86 13.56 3.83
CA LYS A 338 -3.59 13.48 5.11
C LYS A 338 -3.72 12.06 5.64
N ILE A 339 -3.81 11.07 4.75
CA ILE A 339 -4.13 9.67 5.03
C ILE A 339 -2.97 8.81 4.53
N PRO A 340 -2.05 8.40 5.42
CA PRO A 340 -0.83 7.68 5.04
C PRO A 340 -1.08 6.39 4.25
N ALA A 341 -2.24 5.74 4.42
CA ALA A 341 -2.58 4.52 3.68
C ALA A 341 -2.56 4.72 2.16
N PHE A 342 -3.02 5.86 1.64
CA PHE A 342 -3.00 6.13 0.20
C PHE A 342 -1.58 6.38 -0.30
N ALA A 343 -0.75 7.08 0.48
CA ALA A 343 0.68 7.23 0.16
C ALA A 343 1.43 5.89 0.23
N ASP A 344 1.04 5.00 1.13
CA ASP A 344 1.62 3.66 1.20
C ASP A 344 1.21 2.80 0.02
N LEU A 345 -0.05 2.89 -0.42
CA LEU A 345 -0.49 2.21 -1.64
C LEU A 345 0.28 2.71 -2.87
N GLN A 346 0.61 4.01 -2.94
CA GLN A 346 1.50 4.55 -3.98
C GLN A 346 2.89 3.91 -3.89
N ASN A 347 3.45 3.79 -2.68
CA ASN A 347 4.74 3.15 -2.46
C ASN A 347 4.75 1.66 -2.88
N ILE A 348 3.64 0.93 -2.66
CA ILE A 348 3.51 -0.44 -3.15
C ILE A 348 3.55 -0.48 -4.69
N LEU A 349 2.82 0.40 -5.37
CA LEU A 349 2.88 0.50 -6.83
C LEU A 349 4.30 0.84 -7.31
N ASP A 350 4.96 1.81 -6.68
CA ASP A 350 6.33 2.22 -7.02
C ASP A 350 7.31 1.04 -6.92
N VAL A 351 7.24 0.26 -5.83
CA VAL A 351 8.08 -0.94 -5.62
C VAL A 351 7.82 -2.01 -6.67
N LEU A 352 6.55 -2.35 -6.91
CA LEU A 352 6.20 -3.36 -7.92
C LEU A 352 6.63 -2.92 -9.32
N THR A 353 6.50 -1.62 -9.63
CA THR A 353 6.96 -1.04 -10.90
C THR A 353 8.47 -1.13 -11.04
N ALA A 354 9.23 -0.80 -9.99
CA ALA A 354 10.69 -0.91 -9.99
C ALA A 354 11.16 -2.35 -10.23
N VAL A 355 10.50 -3.35 -9.64
CA VAL A 355 10.83 -4.77 -9.87
C VAL A 355 10.40 -5.21 -11.27
N ALA A 356 9.28 -4.72 -11.79
CA ALA A 356 8.86 -4.99 -13.17
C ALA A 356 9.89 -4.46 -14.19
N VAL A 357 10.35 -3.21 -14.03
CA VAL A 357 11.45 -2.64 -14.85
C VAL A 357 12.72 -3.48 -14.74
N CYS A 358 13.11 -3.87 -13.51
CA CYS A 358 14.30 -4.71 -13.30
C CYS A 358 14.22 -6.01 -14.10
N ARG A 359 13.06 -6.69 -14.09
CA ARG A 359 12.88 -7.97 -14.79
C ARG A 359 12.81 -7.79 -16.30
N GLU A 360 12.20 -6.72 -16.78
CA GLU A 360 12.21 -6.38 -18.21
C GLU A 360 13.64 -6.20 -18.71
N LEU A 361 14.47 -5.43 -17.99
CA LEU A 361 15.87 -5.20 -18.37
C LEU A 361 16.75 -6.44 -18.27
N GLN A 362 16.51 -7.30 -17.28
CA GLN A 362 17.17 -8.61 -17.20
C GLN A 362 16.78 -9.50 -18.38
N THR A 363 15.50 -9.50 -18.76
CA THR A 363 15.00 -10.27 -19.91
C THR A 363 15.59 -9.75 -21.22
N ALA A 364 15.73 -8.43 -21.35
CA ALA A 364 16.38 -7.78 -22.48
C ALA A 364 17.91 -7.97 -22.51
N GLY A 365 18.51 -8.42 -21.41
CA GLY A 365 19.96 -8.59 -21.27
C GLY A 365 20.74 -7.28 -21.12
N THR A 366 20.06 -6.17 -20.81
CA THR A 366 20.68 -4.84 -20.63
C THR A 366 21.08 -4.58 -19.18
N LEU A 367 20.49 -5.29 -18.22
CA LEU A 367 20.85 -5.23 -16.80
C LEU A 367 21.62 -6.49 -16.38
N GLN A 368 22.85 -6.30 -15.90
CA GLN A 368 23.72 -7.37 -15.42
C GLN A 368 23.47 -7.74 -13.95
N PHE A 369 22.86 -6.84 -13.17
CA PHE A 369 22.52 -7.09 -11.77
C PHE A 369 21.59 -8.30 -11.65
N GLN A 370 21.93 -9.22 -10.76
CA GLN A 370 21.12 -10.38 -10.40
C GLN A 370 20.79 -10.29 -8.90
N PRO A 371 19.49 -10.21 -8.51
CA PRO A 371 19.08 -10.10 -7.11
C PRO A 371 19.29 -11.44 -6.41
N GLN A 372 20.43 -11.64 -5.74
CA GLN A 372 20.70 -12.88 -5.02
C GLN A 372 19.95 -12.88 -3.70
N MET A 373 20.19 -11.87 -2.87
CA MET A 373 19.61 -11.79 -1.52
C MET A 373 18.17 -11.30 -1.55
N LEU A 374 17.83 -10.41 -2.50
CA LEU A 374 16.48 -9.87 -2.63
C LEU A 374 15.47 -10.92 -3.09
N ALA A 375 15.89 -11.89 -3.89
CA ALA A 375 15.04 -12.99 -4.36
C ALA A 375 15.13 -14.25 -3.47
N ASP A 376 16.12 -14.36 -2.59
CA ASP A 376 16.28 -15.53 -1.72
C ASP A 376 15.20 -15.56 -0.62
N PRO A 377 14.35 -16.61 -0.53
CA PRO A 377 13.35 -16.74 0.52
C PRO A 377 13.94 -16.99 1.92
N ALA A 378 15.19 -17.47 2.03
CA ALA A 378 15.85 -17.73 3.30
C ALA A 378 16.37 -16.47 4.00
N VAL A 379 16.60 -15.39 3.25
CA VAL A 379 17.07 -14.10 3.75
C VAL A 379 15.87 -13.35 4.30
N LEU A 380 15.83 -12.90 5.57
CA LEU A 380 14.64 -12.20 6.11
C LEU A 380 13.32 -12.92 5.75
N PRO A 381 12.98 -14.04 6.41
CA PRO A 381 11.61 -14.54 6.35
C PRO A 381 10.70 -13.37 6.70
N GLY A 382 9.80 -13.01 5.77
CA GLY A 382 8.96 -11.82 5.88
C GLY A 382 8.27 -11.80 7.25
N ARG A 383 8.01 -10.60 7.79
CA ARG A 383 7.20 -10.54 9.00
C ARG A 383 5.81 -11.05 8.61
N SER A 384 5.35 -12.06 9.32
CA SER A 384 3.97 -12.51 9.16
C SER A 384 3.07 -11.59 9.99
N TRP A 385 2.05 -11.04 9.36
CA TRP A 385 1.07 -10.19 9.99
C TRP A 385 -0.31 -10.87 10.03
N PRO A 386 -1.22 -10.47 10.94
CA PRO A 386 -2.57 -11.02 10.97
C PRO A 386 -3.29 -10.85 9.63
N VAL A 387 -3.76 -11.96 9.07
CA VAL A 387 -4.44 -11.98 7.77
C VAL A 387 -5.83 -11.35 7.89
N PRO A 388 -6.16 -10.31 7.09
CA PRO A 388 -7.50 -9.75 7.04
C PRO A 388 -8.43 -10.69 6.27
N ARG A 389 -9.51 -11.14 6.91
CA ARG A 389 -10.49 -12.07 6.33
C ARG A 389 -11.89 -11.48 6.23
N GLU A 390 -12.27 -10.64 7.18
CA GLU A 390 -13.61 -10.06 7.24
C GLU A 390 -13.60 -8.61 7.73
N THR A 391 -14.64 -7.86 7.37
CA THR A 391 -14.93 -6.52 7.93
C THR A 391 -16.37 -6.44 8.44
N LEU A 392 -16.64 -5.45 9.29
CA LEU A 392 -18.03 -5.08 9.57
C LEU A 392 -18.70 -4.55 8.27
N PRO A 393 -20.01 -4.77 8.09
CA PRO A 393 -20.70 -4.37 6.86
C PRO A 393 -20.50 -2.89 6.54
N MET A 394 -20.11 -2.59 5.31
CA MET A 394 -19.82 -1.23 4.83
C MET A 394 -21.05 -0.59 4.18
N LEU A 395 -22.17 -0.63 4.90
CA LEU A 395 -23.44 -0.10 4.45
C LEU A 395 -23.66 1.32 4.91
N THR A 396 -24.42 2.07 4.11
CA THR A 396 -24.88 3.39 4.51
C THR A 396 -26.26 3.68 3.99
N SER A 397 -26.92 4.64 4.64
CA SER A 397 -28.27 5.01 4.27
C SER A 397 -28.53 6.49 4.49
N ARG A 398 -29.44 7.03 3.69
CA ARG A 398 -29.94 8.40 3.85
C ARG A 398 -31.42 8.43 3.55
N SER A 399 -32.18 9.11 4.41
CA SER A 399 -33.57 9.46 4.09
C SER A 399 -33.58 10.64 3.13
N ALA A 400 -34.38 10.55 2.06
CA ALA A 400 -34.60 11.60 1.08
C ALA A 400 -36.11 11.80 0.83
N SER A 401 -36.50 12.94 0.25
CA SER A 401 -37.89 13.18 -0.19
C SER A 401 -38.25 12.18 -1.29
N GLY A 402 -38.90 11.08 -0.91
CA GLY A 402 -39.27 9.98 -1.82
C GLY A 402 -38.84 8.59 -1.37
N GLY A 403 -38.04 8.43 -0.30
CA GLY A 403 -37.69 7.12 0.24
C GLY A 403 -36.33 7.04 0.94
N LEU A 404 -35.92 5.81 1.26
CA LEU A 404 -34.62 5.49 1.84
C LEU A 404 -33.64 5.12 0.71
N ILE A 405 -32.49 5.78 0.65
CA ILE A 405 -31.38 5.42 -0.24
C ILE A 405 -30.45 4.51 0.55
N ILE A 406 -30.07 3.36 -0.03
CA ILE A 406 -29.13 2.39 0.52
C ILE A 406 -28.06 2.13 -0.53
N GLY A 407 -26.79 2.17 -0.13
CA GLY A 407 -25.68 1.81 -1.01
C GLY A 407 -24.90 0.61 -0.50
N ALA A 408 -24.47 -0.23 -1.44
CA ALA A 408 -23.56 -1.35 -1.23
C ALA A 408 -22.42 -1.21 -2.25
N PHE A 409 -21.18 -1.35 -1.80
CA PHE A 409 -20.02 -0.99 -2.60
C PHE A 409 -18.98 -2.09 -2.60
N SER A 410 -18.69 -2.67 -3.75
CA SER A 410 -17.72 -3.76 -3.93
C SER A 410 -16.37 -3.23 -4.44
N GLY A 411 -15.41 -4.12 -4.66
CA GLY A 411 -14.14 -3.83 -5.34
C GLY A 411 -12.95 -3.71 -4.38
N GLY A 412 -11.86 -3.08 -4.80
CA GLY A 412 -10.71 -2.91 -3.93
C GLY A 412 -9.45 -2.31 -4.54
N VAL A 413 -8.42 -3.11 -4.73
CA VAL A 413 -7.14 -2.68 -5.30
C VAL A 413 -6.74 -3.69 -6.37
N THR A 414 -6.29 -3.21 -7.52
CA THR A 414 -5.63 -4.05 -8.53
C THR A 414 -4.42 -3.31 -9.11
N LEU A 415 -3.24 -3.87 -8.92
CA LEU A 415 -1.99 -3.35 -9.45
C LEU A 415 -1.43 -4.36 -10.46
N ARG A 416 -1.24 -3.90 -11.70
CA ARG A 416 -0.71 -4.69 -12.82
C ARG A 416 0.58 -4.03 -13.31
N SER A 417 1.65 -4.23 -12.56
CA SER A 417 2.89 -3.46 -12.76
C SER A 417 3.65 -3.87 -14.01
N ARG A 418 3.55 -5.14 -14.44
CA ARG A 418 4.08 -5.56 -15.76
C ARG A 418 3.39 -4.81 -16.89
N GLN A 419 2.06 -4.79 -16.89
CA GLN A 419 1.26 -4.05 -17.87
C GLN A 419 1.60 -2.55 -17.87
N LEU A 420 1.77 -1.94 -16.69
CA LEU A 420 2.15 -0.53 -16.58
C LEU A 420 3.49 -0.23 -17.26
N VAL A 421 4.47 -1.12 -17.07
CA VAL A 421 5.79 -1.01 -17.70
C VAL A 421 5.71 -1.21 -19.21
N GLU A 422 4.96 -2.21 -19.69
CA GLU A 422 4.74 -2.46 -21.12
C GLU A 422 4.03 -1.29 -21.84
N MET A 423 3.16 -0.58 -21.13
CA MET A 423 2.44 0.59 -21.65
C MET A 423 3.20 1.91 -21.46
N ALA A 424 4.39 1.90 -20.85
CA ALA A 424 5.17 3.10 -20.61
C ALA A 424 5.50 3.78 -21.93
N SER A 425 5.12 5.05 -22.04
CA SER A 425 5.32 5.85 -23.26
C SER A 425 6.51 6.78 -23.13
N THR A 426 7.11 7.16 -24.25
CA THR A 426 8.10 8.25 -24.26
C THR A 426 7.40 9.59 -24.06
N PRO A 427 8.01 10.55 -23.33
CA PRO A 427 7.38 11.84 -23.04
C PRO A 427 6.88 12.61 -24.29
N ASP A 428 7.56 12.45 -25.43
CA ASP A 428 7.17 13.09 -26.69
C ASP A 428 5.94 12.46 -27.35
N ALA A 429 5.63 11.18 -27.09
CA ALA A 429 4.45 10.50 -27.59
C ALA A 429 3.14 11.00 -26.94
N VAL A 430 3.23 11.63 -25.76
CA VAL A 430 2.09 12.13 -24.98
C VAL A 430 1.53 13.45 -25.56
N THR A 431 2.18 14.05 -26.56
CA THR A 431 1.83 15.39 -27.11
C THR A 431 1.13 15.40 -28.47
N ALA A 432 0.54 14.29 -28.91
CA ALA A 432 -0.30 14.27 -30.12
C ALA A 432 -1.79 14.16 -29.74
N PRO A 433 -2.51 15.27 -29.53
CA PRO A 433 -3.97 15.21 -29.48
C PRO A 433 -4.50 14.77 -30.85
N ASN A 434 -5.42 13.80 -30.85
CA ASN A 434 -6.24 13.47 -32.03
C ASN A 434 -6.86 14.75 -32.60
N PRO A 435 -6.82 15.01 -33.93
CA PRO A 435 -7.29 16.25 -34.53
C PRO A 435 -8.83 16.37 -34.63
N THR A 436 -9.57 15.99 -33.59
CA THR A 436 -11.05 16.09 -33.58
C THR A 436 -11.64 16.80 -32.36
N ASP A 437 -10.86 17.46 -31.50
CA ASP A 437 -11.45 18.28 -30.44
C ASP A 437 -10.89 19.71 -30.44
N SER A 438 -11.77 20.66 -30.76
CA SER A 438 -11.46 22.07 -30.92
C SER A 438 -11.79 22.82 -29.64
N THR A 439 -10.80 23.18 -28.81
CA THR A 439 -10.67 24.45 -28.03
C THR A 439 -9.34 24.41 -27.24
N PRO A 440 -8.48 25.45 -27.27
CA PRO A 440 -7.14 25.37 -26.66
C PRO A 440 -7.12 25.91 -25.21
N PRO A 441 -6.36 25.30 -24.27
CA PRO A 441 -5.86 26.02 -23.11
C PRO A 441 -4.49 26.66 -23.40
N ARG A 442 -4.29 27.85 -22.86
CA ARG A 442 -3.08 28.67 -22.99
C ARG A 442 -1.86 27.98 -22.37
N SER A 443 -0.77 27.98 -23.12
CA SER A 443 0.55 27.51 -22.76
C SER A 443 1.16 28.32 -21.61
N VAL A 444 1.69 27.60 -20.62
CA VAL A 444 2.79 28.09 -19.78
C VAL A 444 3.99 27.23 -20.14
N ALA A 445 4.97 27.84 -20.79
CA ALA A 445 6.18 27.19 -21.24
C ALA A 445 7.03 26.77 -20.03
N VAL A 446 7.31 25.47 -19.93
CA VAL A 446 8.39 24.93 -19.10
C VAL A 446 9.51 24.54 -20.06
N SER A 447 10.67 25.18 -19.90
CA SER A 447 11.85 24.97 -20.73
C SER A 447 12.40 23.56 -20.59
N ARG A 448 12.69 22.94 -21.75
CA ARG A 448 13.37 21.66 -21.91
C ARG A 448 14.77 21.69 -21.31
N GLN A 449 15.13 20.66 -20.55
CA GLN A 449 16.49 20.14 -20.49
C GLN A 449 16.45 18.66 -20.87
N ALA A 450 17.11 18.34 -21.97
CA ALA A 450 17.34 17.01 -22.48
C ALA A 450 18.81 16.66 -22.20
N THR A 451 19.04 15.70 -21.30
CA THR A 451 20.18 14.77 -21.28
C THR A 451 19.84 13.67 -20.26
N GLY A 452 20.17 12.41 -20.58
CA GLY A 452 20.05 11.24 -19.71
C GLY A 452 21.04 11.25 -18.53
N ASP A 453 21.14 12.37 -17.84
CA ASP A 453 21.96 12.49 -16.63
C ASP A 453 21.19 11.92 -15.43
N ILE A 454 21.86 11.08 -14.64
CA ILE A 454 21.37 10.62 -13.32
C ILE A 454 20.92 11.87 -12.55
N PRO A 455 19.69 11.90 -11.96
CA PRO A 455 19.24 13.04 -11.18
C PRO A 455 20.31 13.44 -10.16
N SER A 456 20.63 14.74 -10.07
CA SER A 456 21.59 15.24 -9.08
C SER A 456 21.09 14.87 -7.67
N GLY A 457 21.63 13.80 -7.10
CA GLY A 457 21.12 13.18 -5.88
C GLY A 457 22.26 12.64 -5.04
N LYS A 458 22.00 12.42 -3.75
CA LYS A 458 23.00 11.85 -2.84
C LYS A 458 22.94 10.32 -2.92
N PHE A 459 24.04 9.67 -3.27
CA PHE A 459 24.13 8.22 -3.18
C PHE A 459 24.09 7.78 -1.73
N TRP A 460 23.31 6.74 -1.46
CA TRP A 460 23.29 6.08 -0.16
C TRP A 460 24.69 5.58 0.27
N LYS A 461 25.56 5.24 -0.70
CA LYS A 461 26.88 4.66 -0.44
C LYS A 461 27.96 5.64 0.04
N ASP A 462 27.70 6.95 0.06
CA ASP A 462 28.72 7.95 0.43
C ASP A 462 28.88 8.12 1.96
N LEU A 463 28.67 7.05 2.72
CA LEU A 463 28.84 7.01 4.16
C LEU A 463 30.09 6.20 4.54
N PRO A 464 30.98 6.72 5.41
CA PRO A 464 32.08 5.93 5.93
C PRO A 464 31.54 4.70 6.65
N ALA A 465 32.25 3.57 6.54
CA ALA A 465 31.98 2.38 7.31
C ALA A 465 31.73 2.78 8.78
N GLY A 466 30.59 2.35 9.34
CA GLY A 466 30.27 2.60 10.74
C GLY A 466 31.46 2.17 11.61
N PRO A 467 31.68 2.85 12.76
CA PRO A 467 32.88 2.62 13.56
C PRO A 467 32.96 1.13 13.86
N GLY A 468 34.03 0.49 13.35
CA GLY A 468 34.39 -0.85 13.75
C GLY A 468 34.38 -0.88 15.27
N GLN A 469 33.65 -1.83 15.84
CA GLN A 469 33.73 -2.10 17.26
C GLN A 469 35.20 -2.37 17.57
N GLY A 470 35.87 -1.37 18.14
CA GLY A 470 37.17 -1.54 18.74
C GLY A 470 37.02 -2.58 19.83
N VAL A 471 37.62 -3.74 19.59
CA VAL A 471 38.00 -4.67 20.64
C VAL A 471 38.89 -3.87 21.59
N SER A 472 38.39 -3.58 22.79
CA SER A 472 39.22 -3.21 23.92
C SER A 472 39.40 -4.46 24.77
N ASP A 473 40.66 -4.81 24.97
CA ASP A 473 41.18 -5.86 25.86
C ASP A 473 40.53 -5.91 27.25
#